data_AF-A0A336MQG3-F1
#
_entry.id   AF-A0A336MQG3-F1
#
_cell.length_a   1.000
_cell.length_b   1.000
_cell.length_c   1.000
_cell.angle_alpha   90.00
_cell.angle_beta   90.00
_cell.angle_gamma   90.00
#
_symmetry.space_group_name_H-M   'P 1'
#
loop_
_entity.id
_entity.type
_entity.pdbx_description
1 polymer ?
#
loop_
_entity_poly.entity_id
_entity_poly.type
_entity_poly.pdbx_seq_one_letter_code
_entity_poly.pdbx_strand_id
1 'polypeptide(L)'
;MSGRIMTKSGNRRINEVRVPQKSLKFLKDIAHTLIELAWWKTVLIFISCYFLSWTFFAMLWYLIAWAHNDLEFDELSGERLNDGKAPCLTGGDTIHGVFMLSMESQVSTGYGEHYPNEECHEASKKFVL
;
A
#
# COMPACT_ATOMS: atom_id res chain seq x y z
N MET A 1 33.13 27.81 29.73
CA MET A 1 31.96 27.31 30.49
C MET A 1 31.92 25.79 30.35
N SER A 2 32.33 25.05 31.38
CA SER A 2 32.27 23.57 31.35
C SER A 2 30.84 23.14 31.70
N GLY A 3 30.06 22.73 30.70
CA GLY A 3 28.70 22.24 30.86
C GLY A 3 28.67 20.76 31.18
N ARG A 4 27.80 20.32 32.11
CA ARG A 4 27.60 18.90 32.41
C ARG A 4 27.03 18.15 31.19
N ILE A 5 27.76 17.13 30.74
CA ILE A 5 27.40 16.25 29.61
C ILE A 5 26.08 15.51 29.86
N MET A 6 25.80 15.15 31.11
CA MET A 6 24.58 14.46 31.53
C MET A 6 23.76 15.34 32.48
N THR A 7 22.43 15.31 32.33
CA THR A 7 21.49 15.93 33.29
C THR A 7 21.29 15.04 34.50
N LYS A 8 20.83 15.59 35.64
CA LYS A 8 20.47 14.79 36.83
C LYS A 8 19.37 13.75 36.53
N SER A 9 18.58 13.98 35.49
CA SER A 9 17.53 13.08 34.99
C SER A 9 18.04 12.03 34.00
N GLY A 10 19.36 11.93 33.78
CA GLY A 10 19.98 10.94 32.89
C GLY A 10 19.99 11.30 31.40
N ASN A 11 19.36 12.41 30.99
CA ASN A 11 19.38 12.84 29.58
C ASN A 11 20.77 13.35 29.17
N ARG A 12 21.25 12.87 28.01
CA ARG A 12 22.52 13.26 27.38
C ARG A 12 22.36 14.59 26.66
N ARG A 13 23.21 15.58 26.99
CA ARG A 13 23.28 16.89 26.31
C ARG A 13 24.37 16.89 25.24
N ILE A 14 24.22 15.99 24.27
CA ILE A 14 25.11 15.93 23.10
C ILE A 14 24.24 15.85 21.87
N ASN A 15 24.28 16.90 21.05
CA ASN A 15 23.67 16.88 19.73
C ASN A 15 24.71 16.34 18.75
N GLU A 16 24.45 15.17 18.17
CA GLU A 16 25.32 14.64 17.11
C GLU A 16 25.07 15.40 15.81
N VAL A 17 26.03 16.26 15.45
CA VAL A 17 26.02 17.04 14.21
C VAL A 17 26.79 16.28 13.14
N ARG A 18 26.19 16.09 11.96
CA ARG A 18 26.75 15.36 10.80
C ARG A 18 27.09 13.88 11.09
N VAL A 19 26.08 13.06 11.30
CA VAL A 19 26.24 11.59 11.18
C VAL A 19 26.07 11.22 9.69
N PRO A 20 27.15 10.86 8.95
CA PRO A 20 27.02 10.43 7.57
C PRO A 20 26.17 9.14 7.51
N GLN A 21 25.30 9.04 6.51
CA GLN A 21 24.43 7.88 6.25
C GLN A 21 23.47 7.50 7.40
N LYS A 22 23.01 8.48 8.18
CA LYS A 22 22.06 8.26 9.27
C LYS A 22 20.81 7.49 8.81
N SER A 23 20.22 7.86 7.66
CA SER A 23 19.03 7.22 7.08
C SER A 23 19.24 5.75 6.67
N LEU A 24 20.36 5.43 6.02
CA LEU A 24 20.69 4.05 5.62
C LEU A 24 20.95 3.16 6.84
N LYS A 25 21.62 3.69 7.88
CA LYS A 25 21.78 2.97 9.15
C LYS A 25 20.45 2.73 9.86
N PHE A 26 19.53 3.71 9.83
CA PHE A 26 18.17 3.54 10.36
C PHE A 26 17.38 2.45 9.62
N LEU A 27 17.49 2.37 8.28
CA LEU A 27 16.82 1.33 7.50
C LEU A 27 17.39 -0.07 7.78
N LYS A 28 18.71 -0.18 8.01
CA LYS A 28 19.37 -1.45 8.33
C LYS A 28 18.95 -2.02 9.69
N ASP A 29 18.59 -1.16 10.63
CA ASP A 29 18.19 -1.53 11.99
C ASP A 29 16.78 -1.04 12.32
N ILE A 30 15.83 -1.38 11.44
CA ILE A 30 14.46 -0.88 11.52
C ILE A 30 13.74 -1.41 12.77
N ALA A 31 14.01 -2.65 13.19
CA ALA A 31 13.36 -3.26 14.34
C ALA A 31 13.73 -2.55 15.65
N HIS A 32 15.02 -2.29 15.88
CA HIS A 32 15.47 -1.55 17.05
C HIS A 32 14.95 -0.10 17.00
N THR A 33 15.04 0.54 15.84
CA THR A 33 14.57 1.92 15.64
C THR A 33 13.06 2.06 15.93
N LEU A 34 12.23 1.11 15.49
CA LEU A 34 10.78 1.13 15.73
C LEU A 34 10.42 1.00 17.22
N ILE A 35 11.23 0.27 17.99
CA ILE A 35 11.05 0.10 19.43
C ILE A 35 11.55 1.34 20.20
N GLU A 36 12.61 1.99 19.74
CA GLU A 36 13.16 3.21 20.35
C GLU A 36 12.36 4.49 20.02
N LEU A 37 11.56 4.47 18.95
CA LEU A 37 10.68 5.56 18.58
C LEU A 37 9.53 5.74 19.59
N ALA A 38 9.06 6.98 19.74
CA ALA A 38 7.85 7.24 20.50
C ALA A 38 6.66 6.47 19.88
N TRP A 39 5.82 5.85 20.72
CA TRP A 39 4.73 4.97 20.31
C TRP A 39 3.85 5.53 19.18
N TRP A 40 3.56 6.84 19.20
CA TRP A 40 2.76 7.50 18.17
C TRP A 40 3.43 7.50 16.79
N LYS A 41 4.76 7.61 16.74
CA LYS A 41 5.53 7.53 15.48
C LYS A 41 5.48 6.11 14.92
N THR A 42 5.60 5.12 15.79
CA THR A 42 5.53 3.70 15.42
C THR A 42 4.15 3.36 14.84
N VAL A 43 3.07 3.82 15.48
CA VAL A 43 1.69 3.66 14.97
C VAL A 43 1.51 4.33 13.60
N LEU A 44 2.00 5.57 13.42
CA LEU A 44 1.91 6.27 12.14
C LEU A 44 2.66 5.55 11.01
N ILE A 45 3.86 5.02 11.30
CA ILE A 45 4.65 4.26 10.32
C ILE A 45 3.89 2.98 9.93
N PHE A 46 3.34 2.27 10.91
CA PHE A 46 2.57 1.05 10.66
C PHE A 46 1.37 1.33 9.75
N ILE A 47 0.55 2.32 10.09
CA ILE A 47 -0.60 2.74 9.26
C ILE A 47 -0.13 3.12 7.85
N SER A 48 0.95 3.88 7.73
CA SER A 48 1.50 4.29 6.42
C SER A 48 1.91 3.09 5.57
N CYS A 49 2.51 2.04 6.17
CA CYS A 49 2.85 0.82 5.46
C CYS A 49 1.63 0.10 4.89
N TYR A 50 0.52 0.01 5.64
CA TYR A 50 -0.73 -0.58 5.13
C TYR A 50 -1.33 0.26 4.00
N PHE A 51 -1.38 1.58 4.15
CA PHE A 51 -1.87 2.43 3.05
C PHE A 51 -1.01 2.30 1.79
N LEU A 52 0.31 2.21 1.93
CA LEU A 52 1.22 1.98 0.81
C LEU A 52 0.99 0.60 0.16
N SER A 53 0.75 -0.45 0.94
CA SER A 53 0.44 -1.77 0.37
C SER A 53 -0.93 -1.77 -0.33
N TRP A 54 -1.96 -1.15 0.24
CA TRP A 54 -3.28 -1.03 -0.40
C TRP A 54 -3.21 -0.28 -1.72
N THR A 55 -2.51 0.85 -1.75
CA THR A 55 -2.34 1.65 -2.99
C THR A 55 -1.52 0.92 -4.03
N PHE A 56 -0.44 0.24 -3.64
CA PHE A 56 0.38 -0.55 -4.57
C PHE A 56 -0.42 -1.65 -5.27
N PHE A 57 -1.14 -2.48 -4.51
CA PHE A 57 -1.97 -3.53 -5.09
C PHE A 57 -3.18 -2.97 -5.86
N ALA A 58 -3.75 -1.83 -5.44
CA ALA A 58 -4.81 -1.17 -6.20
C ALA A 58 -4.32 -0.71 -7.57
N MET A 59 -3.11 -0.16 -7.66
CA MET A 59 -2.50 0.20 -8.95
C MET A 59 -2.31 -1.03 -9.85
N LEU A 60 -1.95 -2.18 -9.28
CA LEU A 60 -1.78 -3.42 -10.06
C LEU A 60 -3.11 -3.92 -10.61
N TRP A 61 -4.17 -3.92 -9.81
CA TRP A 61 -5.51 -4.25 -10.28
C TRP A 61 -6.01 -3.27 -11.34
N TYR A 62 -5.71 -1.98 -11.20
CA TYR A 62 -6.04 -0.98 -12.20
C TYR A 62 -5.32 -1.23 -13.53
N LEU A 63 -4.03 -1.58 -13.49
CA LEU A 63 -3.26 -1.92 -14.67
C LEU A 63 -3.81 -3.17 -15.37
N ILE A 64 -4.28 -4.17 -14.61
CA ILE A 64 -4.94 -5.36 -15.15
C ILE A 64 -6.24 -4.99 -15.85
N ALA A 65 -7.10 -4.19 -15.20
CA ALA A 65 -8.35 -3.73 -15.78
C ALA A 65 -8.12 -2.89 -17.05
N TRP A 66 -7.07 -2.07 -17.05
CA TRP A 66 -6.65 -1.29 -18.23
C TRP A 66 -6.14 -2.19 -19.36
N ALA A 67 -5.30 -3.18 -19.07
CA ALA A 67 -4.80 -4.12 -20.08
C ALA A 67 -5.91 -5.00 -20.69
N HIS A 68 -6.99 -5.26 -19.94
CA HIS A 68 -8.15 -6.02 -20.39
C HIS A 68 -9.22 -5.16 -21.10
N ASN A 69 -9.00 -3.84 -21.22
CA ASN A 69 -9.98 -2.87 -21.74
C ASN A 69 -11.32 -2.86 -20.98
N ASP A 70 -11.34 -3.27 -19.70
CA ASP A 70 -12.56 -3.26 -18.87
C ASP A 70 -13.04 -1.84 -18.52
N LEU A 71 -12.15 -0.86 -18.68
CA LEU A 71 -12.36 0.56 -18.41
C LEU A 71 -12.92 1.32 -19.61
N GLU A 72 -12.85 0.73 -20.81
CA GLU A 72 -13.33 1.36 -22.04
C GLU A 72 -14.75 0.88 -22.34
N PHE A 73 -15.67 1.83 -22.46
CA PHE A 73 -17.07 1.60 -22.82
C PHE A 73 -17.32 2.21 -24.19
N ASP A 74 -18.00 1.46 -25.07
CA ASP A 74 -18.41 1.98 -26.37
C ASP A 74 -19.53 3.01 -26.19
N GLU A 75 -19.31 4.25 -26.63
CA GLU A 75 -20.25 5.37 -26.50
C GLU A 75 -21.57 5.14 -27.26
N LEU A 76 -21.59 4.24 -28.24
CA LEU A 76 -22.76 3.96 -29.09
C LEU A 76 -23.63 2.81 -28.60
N SER A 77 -23.05 1.75 -28.05
CA SER A 77 -23.81 0.59 -27.53
C SER A 77 -23.90 0.54 -26.01
N GLY A 78 -23.07 1.29 -25.29
CA GLY A 78 -22.96 1.22 -23.83
C GLY A 78 -22.34 -0.09 -23.33
N GLU A 79 -21.87 -0.95 -24.24
CA GLU A 79 -21.23 -2.22 -23.91
C GLU A 79 -19.73 -2.01 -23.68
N ARG A 80 -19.13 -2.89 -22.86
CA ARG A 80 -17.68 -2.85 -22.60
C ARG A 80 -16.91 -3.29 -23.86
N LEU A 81 -15.81 -2.62 -24.16
CA LEU A 81 -14.91 -2.94 -25.28
C LEU A 81 -14.03 -4.18 -25.04
N ASN A 82 -14.35 -5.01 -24.05
CA ASN A 82 -13.53 -6.17 -23.72
C ASN A 82 -13.83 -7.35 -24.68
N ASP A 83 -12.84 -8.23 -24.84
CA ASP A 83 -12.96 -9.42 -25.72
C ASP A 83 -13.83 -10.54 -25.11
N GLY A 84 -14.35 -10.35 -23.89
CA GLY A 84 -15.02 -11.37 -23.06
C GLY A 84 -16.52 -11.13 -22.86
N LYS A 85 -17.21 -12.09 -22.22
CA LYS A 85 -18.64 -11.92 -21.83
C LYS A 85 -18.81 -11.22 -20.48
N ALA A 86 -17.76 -11.14 -19.67
CA ALA A 86 -17.77 -10.58 -18.33
C ALA A 86 -16.51 -9.74 -18.08
N PRO A 87 -16.55 -8.72 -17.21
CA PRO A 87 -15.36 -7.98 -16.83
C PRO A 87 -14.41 -8.87 -16.03
N CYS A 88 -13.10 -8.64 -16.19
CA CYS A 88 -12.02 -9.17 -15.37
C CYS A 88 -12.22 -8.82 -13.88
N LEU A 89 -12.64 -7.58 -13.60
CA LEU A 89 -12.92 -7.07 -12.26
C LEU A 89 -14.37 -6.57 -12.17
N THR A 90 -15.21 -7.27 -11.40
CA THR A 90 -16.58 -6.82 -11.14
C THR A 90 -16.55 -5.60 -10.21
N GLY A 91 -17.17 -4.49 -10.64
CA GLY A 91 -17.21 -3.23 -9.88
C GLY A 91 -15.85 -2.51 -9.73
N GLY A 92 -14.83 -2.92 -10.49
CA GLY A 92 -13.49 -2.30 -10.52
C GLY A 92 -13.29 -1.28 -11.65
N ASP A 93 -14.37 -0.67 -12.14
CA ASP A 93 -14.34 0.35 -13.20
C ASP A 93 -13.90 1.73 -12.71
N THR A 94 -14.00 1.97 -11.40
CA THR A 94 -13.55 3.21 -10.75
C THR A 94 -12.32 2.97 -9.90
N ILE A 95 -11.47 4.01 -9.78
CA ILE A 95 -10.28 3.94 -8.91
C ILE A 95 -10.63 3.62 -7.45
N HIS A 96 -11.82 4.04 -7.00
CA HIS A 96 -12.34 3.73 -5.67
C HIS A 96 -12.72 2.27 -5.52
N GLY A 97 -13.41 1.67 -6.50
CA GLY A 97 -13.76 0.24 -6.48
C GLY A 97 -12.51 -0.64 -6.47
N VAL A 98 -11.51 -0.30 -7.28
CA VAL A 98 -10.23 -1.03 -7.31
C VAL A 98 -9.43 -0.86 -6.01
N PHE A 99 -9.47 0.32 -5.38
CA PHE A 99 -8.85 0.54 -4.08
C PHE A 99 -9.55 -0.25 -2.96
N MET A 100 -10.88 -0.25 -2.94
CA MET A 100 -11.65 -1.05 -1.97
C MET A 100 -11.37 -2.54 -2.14
N LEU A 101 -11.34 -3.06 -3.37
CA LEU A 101 -10.97 -4.44 -3.65
C LEU A 101 -9.58 -4.80 -3.08
N SER A 102 -8.59 -3.93 -3.28
CA SER A 102 -7.23 -4.14 -2.78
C SER A 102 -7.18 -4.21 -1.25
N MET A 103 -7.89 -3.29 -0.58
CA MET A 103 -8.00 -3.26 0.88
C MET A 103 -8.73 -4.50 1.40
N GLU A 104 -9.89 -4.84 0.83
CA GLU A 104 -10.71 -5.99 1.22
C GLU A 104 -9.96 -7.31 1.06
N SER A 105 -9.16 -7.44 0.01
CA SER A 105 -8.34 -8.64 -0.24
C SER A 105 -7.24 -8.80 0.82
N GLN A 106 -6.53 -7.73 1.16
CA GLN A 106 -5.43 -7.77 2.13
C GLN A 106 -5.90 -7.90 3.58
N VAL A 107 -7.04 -7.28 3.92
CA VAL A 107 -7.66 -7.37 5.25
C VAL A 107 -8.52 -8.64 5.38
N SER A 108 -8.78 -9.32 4.26
CA SER A 108 -9.63 -10.52 4.18
C SER A 108 -11.06 -10.29 4.66
N THR A 109 -11.60 -9.08 4.44
CA THR A 109 -12.99 -8.75 4.75
C THR A 109 -13.95 -9.34 3.72
N GLY A 110 -13.65 -9.11 2.42
CA GLY A 110 -14.40 -9.64 1.28
C GLY A 110 -15.92 -9.37 1.33
N TYR A 111 -16.35 -8.11 1.14
CA TYR A 111 -17.78 -7.79 1.18
C TYR A 111 -18.56 -8.41 0.02
N GLY A 112 -17.89 -8.71 -1.09
CA GLY A 112 -18.46 -9.40 -2.26
C GLY A 112 -19.04 -8.47 -3.32
N GLU A 113 -19.01 -7.15 -3.11
CA GLU A 113 -19.40 -6.14 -4.11
C GLU A 113 -18.36 -5.99 -5.23
N HIS A 114 -17.08 -6.21 -4.90
CA HIS A 114 -15.96 -6.14 -5.82
C HIS A 114 -15.19 -7.46 -5.79
N TYR A 115 -15.02 -8.10 -6.95
CA TYR A 115 -14.28 -9.38 -7.04
C TYR A 115 -13.72 -9.65 -8.44
N PRO A 116 -12.56 -10.32 -8.54
CA PRO A 116 -12.00 -10.75 -9.81
C PRO A 116 -12.77 -11.97 -10.36
N ASN A 117 -13.04 -11.97 -11.67
CA ASN A 117 -13.65 -13.10 -12.39
C ASN A 117 -12.59 -14.03 -13.00
N GLU A 118 -13.05 -15.22 -13.39
CA GLU A 118 -12.24 -16.31 -13.95
C GLU A 118 -11.77 -16.12 -15.40
N GLU A 119 -12.33 -15.15 -16.13
CA GLU A 119 -11.87 -14.76 -17.49
C GLU A 119 -10.39 -14.30 -17.47
N CYS A 120 -9.97 -13.65 -16.38
CA CYS A 120 -8.61 -13.17 -16.16
C CYS A 120 -7.74 -14.18 -15.38
N HIS A 121 -7.54 -15.35 -15.96
CA HIS A 121 -6.79 -16.42 -15.31
C HIS A 121 -5.30 -16.07 -15.04
N GLU A 122 -4.70 -15.19 -15.84
CA GLU A 122 -3.29 -14.78 -15.67
C GLU A 122 -3.08 -13.78 -14.52
N ALA A 123 -4.07 -12.92 -14.25
CA ALA A 123 -4.01 -11.89 -13.22
C ALA A 123 -4.31 -12.46 -11.83
N SER A 124 -5.37 -13.27 -11.71
CA SER A 124 -5.79 -13.90 -10.45
C SER A 124 -4.74 -14.87 -9.90
N LYS A 125 -4.11 -15.70 -10.76
CA LYS A 125 -3.09 -16.68 -10.34
C LYS A 125 -1.75 -16.08 -9.90
N LYS A 126 -1.39 -14.87 -10.37
CA LYS A 126 -0.10 -14.24 -10.05
C LYS A 126 -0.14 -13.31 -8.84
N PHE A 127 -1.31 -12.80 -8.47
CA PHE A 127 -1.44 -11.78 -7.42
C PHE A 127 -2.17 -12.23 -6.15
N VAL A 128 -2.97 -13.31 -6.22
CA VAL A 128 -3.83 -13.77 -5.11
C VAL A 128 -3.28 -15.04 -4.42
N LEU A 129 -2.25 -15.69 -4.98
CA LEU A 129 -1.58 -16.88 -4.42
C LEU A 129 -0.14 -16.59 -3.98
#